data_AF-A0A5S9MDQ7-F1
#
_entry.id   AF-A0A5S9MDQ7-F1
#
_cell.length_a   1.000
_cell.length_b   1.000
_cell.length_c   1.000
_cell.angle_alpha   90.00
_cell.angle_beta   90.00
_cell.angle_gamma   90.00
#
_symmetry.space_group_name_H-M   'P 1'
#
loop_
_entity.id
_entity.type
_entity.pdbx_description
1 polymer ?
#
loop_
_entity_poly.entity_id
_entity_poly.type
_entity_poly.pdbx_seq_one_letter_code
_entity_poly.pdbx_strand_id
1 'polypeptide(L)'
;MIEKGLREGDILGVVSTNALELGVDIGQLKVCIMTGYPGSVASTWQQAGRAGRRHEEALIIMVASSSPLDQYIVRHPEYFFNRPPEAARINPENLIILVDHLKCASYELPFRTDEQFGGMEVEDILQYLHEEGVLHFSGNRYYWSDQSFPAHGISLRSASQEKNGDCGSIRRSECPDYWRDGSIQCNDIAA
;
A
#
# COMPACT_ATOMS: atom_id res chain seq x y z
N MET A 1 13.85 -4.10 21.74
CA MET A 1 14.13 -3.84 23.17
C MET A 1 12.84 -3.57 23.96
N ILE A 2 11.89 -2.81 23.41
CA ILE A 2 10.58 -2.53 24.06
C ILE A 2 9.62 -3.72 24.01
N GLU A 3 9.51 -4.39 22.86
CA GLU A 3 8.58 -5.53 22.66
C GLU A 3 8.86 -6.71 23.60
N LYS A 4 10.16 -7.01 23.82
CA LYS A 4 10.60 -8.06 24.72
C LYS A 4 10.22 -7.74 26.18
N GLY A 5 10.41 -6.50 26.62
CA GLY A 5 10.05 -6.08 27.99
C GLY A 5 8.54 -6.06 28.24
N LEU A 6 7.72 -5.74 27.22
CA LEU A 6 6.25 -5.89 27.30
C LEU A 6 5.83 -7.35 27.42
N ARG A 7 6.50 -8.25 26.68
CA ARG A 7 6.21 -9.69 26.71
C ARG A 7 6.64 -10.34 28.03
N GLU A 8 7.79 -9.94 28.56
CA GLU A 8 8.36 -10.47 29.81
C GLU A 8 7.69 -9.88 31.06
N GLY A 9 6.90 -8.80 30.90
CA GLY A 9 6.19 -8.14 31.99
C GLY A 9 7.02 -7.10 32.76
N ASP A 10 8.24 -6.83 32.30
CA ASP A 10 9.12 -5.79 32.85
C ASP A 10 8.62 -4.37 32.54
N ILE A 11 7.82 -4.22 31.47
CA ILE A 11 7.18 -2.97 31.06
C ILE A 11 5.68 -3.06 31.33
N LEU A 12 5.20 -2.22 32.24
CA LEU A 12 3.78 -2.19 32.66
C LEU A 12 2.84 -1.57 31.62
N GLY A 13 3.34 -0.72 30.72
CA GLY A 13 2.52 -0.05 29.73
C GLY A 13 3.37 0.63 28.65
N VAL A 14 2.75 0.82 27.48
CA VAL A 14 3.37 1.45 26.32
C VAL A 14 2.41 2.47 25.72
N VAL A 15 2.96 3.62 25.34
CA VAL A 15 2.24 4.62 24.53
C VAL A 15 2.83 4.56 23.14
N SER A 16 1.98 4.40 22.13
CA SER A 16 2.41 4.32 20.74
C SER A 16 1.41 4.96 19.81
N THR A 17 1.86 5.25 18.60
CA THR A 17 1.02 5.60 17.46
C THR A 17 0.44 4.31 16.82
N ASN A 18 -0.17 4.45 15.65
CA ASN A 18 -0.57 3.33 14.78
C ASN A 18 0.60 2.40 14.39
N ALA A 19 1.86 2.73 14.70
CA ALA A 19 3.01 1.87 14.45
C ALA A 19 2.92 0.51 15.15
N LEU A 20 2.15 0.38 16.25
CA LEU A 20 1.88 -0.91 16.90
C LEU A 20 0.70 -1.68 16.31
N GLU A 21 0.01 -1.14 15.29
CA GLU A 21 -0.99 -1.90 14.53
C GLU A 21 -0.33 -3.00 13.68
N LEU A 22 0.91 -2.75 13.22
CA LEU A 22 1.64 -3.60 12.29
C LEU A 22 2.18 -4.88 12.94
N GLY A 23 1.35 -5.92 13.14
CA GLY A 23 1.79 -7.32 13.31
C GLY A 23 2.78 -7.68 14.43
N VAL A 24 3.28 -6.71 15.20
CA VAL A 24 4.31 -6.92 16.21
C VAL A 24 3.69 -7.68 17.38
N ASP A 25 4.34 -8.76 17.77
CA ASP A 25 3.92 -9.60 18.89
C ASP A 25 4.47 -9.02 20.21
N ILE A 26 3.80 -7.97 20.69
CA ILE A 26 4.05 -7.33 22.00
C ILE A 26 3.46 -8.12 23.18
N GLY A 27 2.94 -9.33 22.95
CA GLY A 27 2.14 -10.06 23.93
C GLY A 27 0.70 -9.54 24.02
N GLN A 28 0.00 -9.91 25.10
CA GLN A 28 -1.41 -9.57 25.31
C GLN A 28 -1.53 -8.59 26.47
N LEU A 29 -2.09 -7.41 26.20
CA LEU A 29 -2.36 -6.38 27.20
C LEU A 29 -3.68 -6.68 27.92
N LYS A 30 -3.84 -6.15 29.14
CA LYS A 30 -5.12 -6.20 29.87
C LYS A 30 -6.03 -5.03 29.52
N VAL A 31 -5.45 -3.87 29.23
CA VAL A 31 -6.17 -2.63 28.96
C VAL A 31 -5.63 -1.99 27.70
N CYS A 32 -6.53 -1.59 26.80
CA CYS A 32 -6.23 -0.76 25.63
C CYS A 32 -6.94 0.59 25.80
N ILE A 33 -6.20 1.69 25.68
CA ILE A 33 -6.76 3.04 25.71
C ILE A 33 -6.48 3.70 24.36
N MET A 34 -7.56 3.98 23.63
CA MET A 34 -7.52 4.68 22.33
C MET A 34 -7.84 6.15 22.56
N THR A 35 -6.94 7.04 22.14
CA THR A 35 -7.11 8.50 22.26
C THR A 35 -7.77 9.06 21.00
N GLY A 36 -9.09 8.87 20.90
CA GLY A 36 -9.89 9.21 19.73
C GLY A 36 -10.14 8.02 18.83
N TYR A 37 -10.97 8.22 17.80
CA TYR A 37 -11.24 7.19 16.81
C TYR A 37 -10.08 7.07 15.80
N PRO A 38 -9.49 5.88 15.59
CA PRO A 38 -8.37 5.66 14.66
C PRO A 38 -8.63 6.02 13.19
N GLY A 39 -9.88 6.34 12.82
CA GLY A 39 -10.28 6.74 11.47
C GLY A 39 -10.96 5.63 10.66
N SER A 40 -10.73 4.35 11.02
CA SER A 40 -11.39 3.20 10.39
C SER A 40 -11.89 2.18 11.43
N VAL A 41 -12.92 1.42 11.05
CA VAL A 41 -13.47 0.34 11.90
C VAL A 41 -12.44 -0.77 12.02
N ALA A 42 -11.77 -1.10 10.92
CA ALA A 42 -10.69 -2.09 10.89
C ALA A 42 -9.54 -1.74 11.86
N SER A 43 -9.02 -0.51 11.84
CA SER A 43 -7.95 -0.07 12.75
C SER A 43 -8.39 -0.12 14.21
N THR A 44 -9.64 0.27 14.50
CA THR A 44 -10.19 0.20 15.85
C THR A 44 -10.21 -1.24 16.39
N TRP A 45 -10.68 -2.20 15.58
CA TRP A 45 -10.66 -3.61 15.96
C TRP A 45 -9.25 -4.18 16.08
N GLN A 46 -8.32 -3.77 15.22
CA GLN A 46 -6.91 -4.18 15.32
C GLN A 46 -6.25 -3.68 16.60
N GLN A 47 -6.49 -2.43 16.98
CA GLN A 47 -5.99 -1.86 18.24
C GLN A 47 -6.65 -2.53 19.46
N ALA A 48 -7.97 -2.67 19.44
CA ALA A 48 -8.73 -3.33 20.51
C ALA A 48 -8.28 -4.78 20.72
N GLY A 49 -7.99 -5.51 19.63
CA GLY A 49 -7.51 -6.89 19.66
C GLY A 49 -6.12 -7.09 20.29
N ARG A 50 -5.39 -6.01 20.59
CA ARG A 50 -4.13 -6.08 21.37
C ARG A 50 -4.37 -6.28 22.87
N ALA A 51 -5.58 -6.01 23.35
CA ALA A 51 -6.00 -6.33 24.71
C ALA A 51 -6.86 -7.60 24.73
N GLY A 52 -6.62 -8.49 25.71
CA GLY A 52 -7.37 -9.74 25.86
C GLY A 52 -6.48 -10.98 25.90
N ARG A 53 -6.68 -11.83 26.91
CA ARG A 53 -6.11 -13.19 27.00
C ARG A 53 -7.23 -14.23 26.95
N ARG A 54 -6.88 -15.47 26.61
CA ARG A 54 -7.84 -16.58 26.44
C ARG A 54 -8.73 -16.86 27.67
N HIS A 55 -8.39 -16.35 28.86
CA HIS A 55 -9.16 -16.57 30.10
C HIS A 55 -9.16 -15.38 31.07
N GLU A 56 -8.77 -14.18 30.63
CA GLU A 56 -8.76 -12.98 31.49
C GLU A 56 -9.64 -11.90 30.90
N GLU A 57 -10.30 -11.13 31.76
CA GLU A 57 -11.04 -9.94 31.35
C GLU A 57 -10.08 -8.91 30.73
N ALA A 58 -10.56 -8.24 29.69
CA ALA A 58 -9.88 -7.12 29.08
C ALA A 58 -10.80 -5.92 28.96
N LEU A 59 -10.20 -4.75 29.09
CA LEU A 59 -10.90 -3.48 29.01
C LEU A 59 -10.36 -2.66 27.85
N ILE A 60 -11.25 -2.26 26.94
CA ILE A 60 -10.94 -1.36 25.85
C ILE A 60 -11.68 -0.05 26.09
N ILE A 61 -10.94 1.05 26.19
CA ILE A 61 -11.49 2.40 26.43
C ILE A 61 -11.18 3.26 25.22
N MET A 62 -12.22 3.76 24.56
CA MET A 62 -12.07 4.79 23.54
C MET A 62 -12.41 6.15 24.14
N VAL A 63 -11.41 7.02 24.26
CA VAL A 63 -11.58 8.38 24.77
C VAL A 63 -11.81 9.30 23.57
N ALA A 64 -13.06 9.62 23.29
CA ALA A 64 -13.45 10.48 22.17
C ALA A 64 -12.94 11.92 22.33
N SER A 65 -12.47 12.51 21.24
CA SER A 65 -12.08 13.92 21.15
C SER A 65 -13.24 14.82 20.71
N SER A 66 -12.98 16.11 20.54
CA SER A 66 -13.92 17.08 19.96
C SER A 66 -14.08 16.97 18.43
N SER A 67 -13.39 16.02 17.78
CA SER A 67 -13.53 15.76 16.34
C SER A 67 -14.99 15.42 15.99
N PRO A 68 -15.55 15.95 14.87
CA PRO A 68 -16.89 15.61 14.43
C PRO A 68 -17.12 14.11 14.26
N LEU A 69 -16.10 13.37 13.81
CA LEU A 69 -16.17 11.92 13.62
C LEU A 69 -16.31 11.19 14.96
N ASP A 70 -15.48 11.54 15.94
CA ASP A 70 -15.54 10.99 17.29
C ASP A 70 -16.89 11.28 17.95
N GLN A 71 -17.36 12.53 17.83
CA GLN A 71 -18.65 12.94 18.38
C GLN A 71 -19.82 12.21 17.72
N TYR A 72 -19.74 11.94 16.41
CA TYR A 72 -20.74 11.15 15.72
C TYR A 72 -20.77 9.71 16.24
N ILE A 73 -19.61 9.07 16.38
CA ILE A 73 -19.50 7.68 16.86
C ILE A 73 -20.01 7.54 18.31
N VAL A 74 -19.71 8.51 19.17
CA VAL A 74 -20.21 8.52 20.57
C VAL A 74 -21.73 8.68 20.62
N ARG A 75 -22.31 9.50 19.73
CA ARG A 75 -23.77 9.71 19.66
C ARG A 75 -24.51 8.55 18.99
N HIS A 76 -23.81 7.79 18.14
CA HIS A 76 -24.36 6.69 17.35
C HIS A 76 -23.46 5.44 17.48
N PRO A 77 -23.34 4.83 18.67
CA PRO A 77 -22.47 3.67 18.86
C PRO A 77 -22.86 2.48 17.97
N GLU A 78 -24.14 2.34 17.63
CA GLU A 78 -24.65 1.33 16.71
C GLU A 78 -24.01 1.40 15.32
N TYR A 79 -23.57 2.58 14.88
CA TYR A 79 -22.86 2.75 13.62
C TYR A 79 -21.54 1.98 13.62
N PHE A 80 -20.82 2.01 14.74
CA PHE A 80 -19.54 1.34 14.88
C PHE A 80 -19.72 -0.19 15.01
N PHE A 81 -20.65 -0.63 15.86
CA PHE A 81 -20.82 -2.07 16.14
C PHE A 81 -21.52 -2.85 15.01
N ASN A 82 -22.37 -2.20 14.22
CA ASN A 82 -23.11 -2.87 13.14
C ASN A 82 -22.40 -2.82 11.78
N ARG A 83 -21.35 -2.01 11.63
CA ARG A 83 -20.66 -1.87 10.35
C ARG A 83 -19.54 -2.91 10.23
N PRO A 84 -19.48 -3.67 9.13
CA PRO A 84 -18.34 -4.54 8.89
C PRO A 84 -17.06 -3.70 8.67
N PRO A 85 -15.87 -4.24 8.98
CA PRO A 85 -14.60 -3.62 8.62
C PRO A 85 -14.53 -3.29 7.13
N GLU A 86 -13.77 -2.25 6.79
CA GLU A 86 -13.60 -1.78 5.43
C GLU A 86 -13.02 -2.86 4.50
N ALA A 87 -13.50 -2.91 3.26
CA ALA A 87 -13.01 -3.85 2.26
C ALA A 87 -11.72 -3.33 1.61
N ALA A 88 -10.68 -4.18 1.55
CA ALA A 88 -9.50 -3.91 0.76
C ALA A 88 -9.85 -4.04 -0.73
N ARG A 89 -9.61 -2.97 -1.49
CA ARG A 89 -9.80 -2.95 -2.94
C ARG A 89 -8.45 -2.79 -3.62
N ILE A 90 -8.18 -3.68 -4.58
CA ILE A 90 -6.99 -3.62 -5.44
C ILE A 90 -7.45 -3.49 -6.88
N ASN A 91 -6.70 -2.73 -7.68
CA ASN A 91 -6.91 -2.65 -9.12
C ASN A 91 -5.64 -3.15 -9.84
N PRO A 92 -5.54 -4.47 -10.10
CA PRO A 92 -4.39 -5.03 -10.83
C PRO A 92 -4.36 -4.60 -12.31
N GLU A 93 -5.47 -4.10 -12.86
CA GLU A 93 -5.59 -3.64 -14.24
C GLU A 93 -5.18 -2.18 -14.42
N ASN A 94 -4.60 -1.55 -13.38
CA ASN A 94 -4.02 -0.23 -13.53
C ASN A 94 -2.87 -0.30 -14.55
N LEU A 95 -3.08 0.31 -15.72
CA LEU A 95 -2.17 0.20 -16.86
C LEU A 95 -0.72 0.57 -16.52
N ILE A 96 -0.52 1.59 -15.67
CA ILE A 96 0.82 2.04 -15.27
C ILE A 96 1.52 0.93 -14.48
N ILE A 97 0.84 0.40 -13.45
CA ILE A 97 1.36 -0.67 -12.60
C ILE A 97 1.61 -1.93 -13.45
N LEU A 98 0.68 -2.28 -14.33
CA LEU A 98 0.78 -3.44 -15.20
C LEU A 98 1.97 -3.37 -16.15
N VAL A 99 2.16 -2.24 -16.84
CA VAL A 99 3.29 -2.02 -17.76
C VAL A 99 4.62 -2.10 -17.02
N ASP A 100 4.73 -1.46 -15.86
CA ASP A 100 5.94 -1.48 -15.04
C ASP A 100 6.29 -2.90 -14.58
N HIS A 101 5.30 -3.66 -14.12
CA HIS A 101 5.50 -5.05 -13.73
C HIS A 101 5.80 -5.97 -14.92
N LEU A 102 5.23 -5.72 -16.11
CA LEU A 102 5.55 -6.48 -17.33
C LEU A 102 6.98 -6.24 -17.82
N LYS A 103 7.52 -5.01 -17.68
CA LYS A 103 8.93 -4.74 -17.96
C LYS A 103 9.84 -5.55 -17.04
N CYS A 104 9.57 -5.53 -15.73
CA CYS A 104 10.31 -6.35 -14.76
C CYS A 104 10.19 -7.84 -15.05
N ALA A 105 8.99 -8.33 -15.35
CA ALA A 105 8.76 -9.74 -15.62
C ALA A 105 9.47 -10.19 -16.91
N SER A 106 9.48 -9.36 -17.96
CA SER A 106 10.20 -9.62 -19.22
C SER A 106 11.73 -9.57 -19.08
N TYR A 107 12.23 -8.79 -18.12
CA TYR A 107 13.64 -8.80 -17.72
C TYR A 107 14.03 -10.10 -17.01
N GLU A 108 13.17 -10.59 -16.11
CA GLU A 108 13.41 -11.84 -15.37
C GLU A 108 13.34 -13.07 -16.29
N LEU A 109 12.30 -13.17 -17.13
CA LEU A 109 12.09 -14.27 -18.06
C LEU A 109 11.42 -13.80 -19.36
N PRO A 110 11.83 -14.30 -20.54
CA PRO A 110 11.20 -13.95 -21.80
C PRO A 110 9.73 -14.41 -21.88
N PHE A 111 8.82 -13.45 -22.09
CA PHE A 111 7.38 -13.69 -22.20
C PHE A 111 7.00 -14.32 -23.52
N ARG A 112 6.09 -15.29 -23.51
CA ARG A 112 5.46 -15.77 -24.76
C ARG A 112 4.26 -14.90 -25.13
N THR A 113 3.91 -14.84 -26.41
CA THR A 113 2.70 -14.15 -26.90
C THR A 113 1.40 -14.80 -26.43
N ASP A 114 1.42 -16.11 -26.18
CA ASP A 114 0.27 -16.91 -25.73
C ASP A 114 0.20 -17.05 -24.19
N GLU A 115 1.07 -16.36 -23.44
CA GLU A 115 1.09 -16.40 -21.98
C GLU A 115 0.30 -15.23 -21.38
N GLN A 116 -0.53 -15.57 -20.40
CA GLN A 116 -1.27 -14.59 -19.60
C GLN A 116 -0.45 -14.10 -18.42
N PHE A 117 -0.66 -12.84 -18.03
CA PHE A 117 -0.09 -12.27 -16.81
C PHE A 117 -1.20 -11.95 -15.80
N GLY A 118 -1.27 -12.70 -14.71
CA GLY A 118 -2.34 -12.53 -13.72
C GLY A 118 -3.75 -12.81 -14.25
N GLY A 119 -3.88 -13.62 -15.31
CA GLY A 119 -5.15 -13.90 -15.99
C GLY A 119 -5.56 -12.86 -17.03
N MET A 120 -4.72 -11.86 -17.29
CA MET A 120 -4.93 -10.84 -18.32
C MET A 120 -4.16 -11.20 -19.59
N GLU A 121 -4.76 -10.92 -20.74
CA GLU A 121 -4.08 -10.90 -22.04
C GLU A 121 -3.23 -9.64 -22.11
N VAL A 122 -1.93 -9.79 -22.41
CA VAL A 122 -0.95 -8.69 -22.36
C VAL A 122 -0.22 -8.49 -23.68
N GLU A 123 -0.67 -9.15 -24.75
CA GLU A 123 -0.05 -9.10 -26.07
C GLU A 123 0.06 -7.66 -26.61
N ASP A 124 -1.02 -6.88 -26.52
CA ASP A 124 -1.02 -5.47 -26.96
C ASP A 124 0.04 -4.63 -26.22
N ILE A 125 0.23 -4.91 -24.93
CA ILE A 125 1.21 -4.19 -24.10
C ILE A 125 2.64 -4.63 -24.46
N LEU A 126 2.86 -5.93 -24.67
CA LEU A 126 4.16 -6.45 -25.09
C LEU A 126 4.54 -5.94 -26.48
N GLN A 127 3.57 -5.86 -27.39
CA GLN A 127 3.73 -5.29 -28.72
C GLN A 127 4.10 -3.80 -28.63
N TYR A 128 3.40 -3.03 -27.81
CA TYR A 128 3.75 -1.63 -27.54
C TYR A 128 5.18 -1.49 -27.00
N LEU A 129 5.58 -2.30 -26.02
CA LEU A 129 6.94 -2.28 -25.47
C LEU A 129 8.01 -2.70 -26.49
N HIS A 130 7.66 -3.56 -27.46
CA HIS A 130 8.54 -3.88 -28.57
C HIS A 130 8.71 -2.70 -29.53
N GLU A 131 7.62 -1.99 -29.84
CA GLU A 131 7.65 -0.80 -30.70
C GLU A 131 8.47 0.35 -30.08
N GLU A 132 8.42 0.50 -28.75
CA GLU A 132 9.24 1.45 -27.99
C GLU A 132 10.72 1.00 -27.86
N GLY A 133 11.10 -0.17 -28.39
CA GLY A 133 12.47 -0.69 -28.36
C GLY A 133 12.93 -1.24 -27.01
N VAL A 134 12.02 -1.38 -26.05
CA VAL A 134 12.27 -1.94 -24.71
C VAL A 134 12.36 -3.46 -24.74
N LEU A 135 11.54 -4.08 -25.61
CA LEU A 135 11.53 -5.52 -25.84
C LEU A 135 11.93 -5.86 -27.29
N HIS A 136 12.53 -7.03 -27.47
CA HIS A 136 12.84 -7.61 -28.77
C HIS A 136 12.05 -8.92 -28.97
N PHE A 137 11.27 -8.98 -30.03
CA PHE A 137 10.49 -10.17 -30.37
C PHE A 137 11.30 -11.19 -31.18
N SER A 138 11.35 -12.45 -30.74
CA SER A 138 12.00 -13.56 -31.45
C SER A 138 11.37 -14.90 -31.09
N GLY A 139 11.12 -15.76 -32.07
CA GLY A 139 10.70 -17.15 -31.82
C GLY A 139 9.44 -17.29 -30.96
N ASN A 140 8.46 -16.39 -31.13
CA ASN A 140 7.23 -16.31 -30.35
C ASN A 140 7.42 -15.86 -28.88
N ARG A 141 8.51 -15.15 -28.60
CA ARG A 141 8.81 -14.61 -27.27
C ARG A 141 9.32 -13.18 -27.33
N TYR A 142 8.99 -12.39 -26.34
CA TYR A 142 9.54 -11.07 -26.08
C TYR A 142 10.71 -11.19 -25.10
N TYR A 143 11.86 -10.68 -25.52
CA TYR A 143 13.09 -10.64 -24.74
C TYR A 143 13.39 -9.21 -24.32
N TRP A 144 13.93 -9.03 -23.12
CA TRP A 144 14.44 -7.72 -22.71
C TRP A 144 15.60 -7.28 -23.62
N SER A 145 15.52 -6.09 -24.19
CA SER A 145 16.55 -5.54 -25.10
C SER A 145 17.31 -4.34 -24.55
N ASP A 146 16.85 -3.75 -23.46
CA ASP A 146 17.53 -2.62 -22.80
C ASP A 146 18.67 -3.13 -21.88
N GLN A 147 19.67 -2.29 -21.60
CA GLN A 147 20.71 -2.54 -20.60
C GLN A 147 20.28 -2.09 -19.20
N SER A 148 19.16 -1.36 -19.09
CA SER A 148 18.62 -0.89 -17.83
C SER A 148 18.03 -2.02 -16.97
N PHE A 149 18.09 -1.85 -15.64
CA PHE A 149 17.46 -2.76 -14.68
C PHE A 149 16.10 -2.16 -14.26
N PRO A 150 14.97 -2.65 -14.79
CA PRO A 150 13.68 -1.98 -14.67
C PRO A 150 13.23 -1.84 -13.21
N ALA A 151 13.50 -2.84 -12.37
CA ALA A 151 13.08 -2.84 -10.97
C ALA A 151 13.75 -1.73 -10.11
N HIS A 152 14.84 -1.10 -10.58
CA HIS A 152 15.43 0.03 -9.85
C HIS A 152 14.63 1.33 -10.01
N GLY A 153 13.95 1.51 -11.14
CA GLY A 153 13.13 2.70 -11.41
C GLY A 153 11.70 2.61 -10.90
N ILE A 154 11.26 1.41 -10.46
CA ILE A 154 9.88 1.14 -10.09
C ILE A 154 9.78 0.95 -8.58
N SER A 155 9.20 1.93 -7.89
CA SER A 155 8.86 1.81 -6.48
C SER A 155 7.44 1.26 -6.32
N LEU A 156 7.30 0.12 -5.62
CA LEU A 156 6.00 -0.46 -5.25
C LEU A 156 5.14 0.47 -4.37
N ARG A 157 5.77 1.51 -3.81
CA ARG A 157 5.14 2.51 -2.93
C ARG A 157 5.53 3.89 -3.42
N SER A 158 5.33 4.17 -4.70
CA SER A 158 5.64 5.47 -5.33
C SER A 158 4.98 6.69 -4.65
N ALA A 159 3.94 6.49 -3.84
CA ALA A 159 3.33 7.52 -3.00
C ALA A 159 4.18 7.93 -1.76
N SER A 160 5.14 7.11 -1.32
CA SER A 160 6.09 7.53 -0.29
C SER A 160 7.22 8.31 -0.96
N GLN A 161 7.14 9.64 -0.91
CA GLN A 161 8.29 10.49 -1.18
C GLN A 161 9.40 10.11 -0.18
N GLU A 162 10.58 9.77 -0.70
CA GLU A 162 11.79 9.74 0.12
C GLU A 162 11.92 11.09 0.83
N LYS A 163 12.16 11.07 2.14
CA LYS A 163 12.38 12.28 2.95
C LYS A 163 13.69 13.03 2.62
N ASN A 164 14.27 12.82 1.44
CA ASN A 164 15.40 13.54 0.88
C ASN A 164 15.13 13.73 -0.63
N GLY A 165 14.37 14.76 -0.98
CA GLY A 165 14.04 15.05 -2.38
C GLY A 165 15.22 15.64 -3.14
N ASP A 166 15.90 14.80 -3.92
CA ASP A 166 16.48 15.23 -5.19
C ASP A 166 15.52 14.72 -6.29
N CYS A 167 14.67 15.62 -6.78
CA CYS A 167 13.73 15.31 -7.87
C CYS A 167 14.51 15.29 -9.18
N GLY A 168 15.03 14.13 -9.56
CA GLY A 168 15.96 14.05 -10.69
C GLY A 168 15.92 12.72 -11.44
N SER A 169 14.82 12.36 -12.10
CA SER A 169 14.89 11.34 -13.16
C SER A 169 13.67 11.25 -14.09
N ILE A 170 13.06 12.36 -14.51
CA ILE A 170 12.30 12.38 -15.77
C ILE A 170 12.97 13.41 -16.66
N ARG A 171 13.71 12.96 -17.67
CA ARG A 171 14.25 13.89 -18.67
C ARG A 171 13.06 14.43 -19.48
N ARG A 172 13.00 15.75 -19.67
CA ARG A 172 11.97 16.42 -20.50
C ARG A 172 11.78 15.83 -21.91
N SER A 173 12.78 15.07 -22.40
CA SER A 173 12.73 14.38 -23.68
C SER A 173 11.78 13.18 -23.71
N GLU A 174 11.44 12.59 -22.56
CA GLU A 174 10.63 11.36 -22.41
C GLU A 174 9.16 11.65 -22.04
N CYS A 175 8.77 12.93 -21.92
CA CYS A 175 7.37 13.31 -21.71
C CYS A 175 6.56 13.19 -23.01
N PRO A 176 5.43 12.47 -23.03
CA PRO A 176 4.44 12.52 -24.11
C PRO A 176 3.95 13.96 -24.34
N ASP A 177 3.61 14.31 -25.57
CA ASP A 177 3.34 15.71 -25.96
C ASP A 177 2.20 16.37 -25.16
N TYR A 178 1.24 15.60 -24.67
CA TYR A 178 0.15 16.11 -23.84
C TYR A 178 0.60 16.61 -22.45
N TRP A 179 1.74 16.14 -21.95
CA TRP A 179 2.38 16.66 -20.72
C TRP A 179 3.22 17.92 -20.96
N ARG A 180 3.53 18.27 -22.21
CA ARG A 180 4.36 19.45 -22.56
C ARG A 180 3.54 20.73 -22.69
N ASP A 181 2.25 20.61 -22.96
CA ASP A 181 1.28 21.70 -23.13
C ASP A 181 0.92 22.40 -21.79
N GLY A 182 1.23 21.80 -20.65
CA GLY A 182 0.93 22.39 -19.34
C GLY A 182 -0.57 22.42 -19.01
N SER A 183 -1.38 21.68 -19.77
CA SER A 183 -2.83 21.52 -19.58
C SER A 183 -3.19 20.50 -18.49
N ILE A 184 -2.23 19.69 -18.02
CA ILE A 184 -2.40 18.77 -16.88
C ILE A 184 -1.31 19.06 -15.85
N GLN A 185 -1.73 19.40 -14.63
CA GLN A 185 -0.82 19.47 -13.50
C GLN A 185 -0.71 18.08 -12.86
N CYS A 186 0.47 17.75 -12.34
CA CYS A 186 0.76 16.50 -11.63
C CYS A 186 -0.23 16.19 -10.47
N ASN A 187 -0.99 17.19 -10.01
CA ASN A 187 -2.04 17.02 -9.00
C ASN A 187 -3.35 16.40 -9.53
N ASP A 188 -3.58 16.36 -10.84
CA ASP A 188 -4.85 15.88 -11.41
C ASP A 188 -4.95 14.34 -11.48
N ILE A 189 -3.86 13.61 -11.18
CA ILE A 189 -3.79 12.13 -11.20
C ILE A 189 -3.98 11.54 -9.79
N ALA A 190 -4.06 12.38 -8.76
CA ALA A 190 -4.33 11.96 -7.39
C ALA A 190 -5.82 12.14 -7.03
N ALA A 191 -6.71 11.42 -7.71
CA ALA A 191 -8.11 11.24 -7.33
C ALA A 191 -8.54 9.78 -7.48
#